data_AF-A0AAV8ZI84-F1
#
_entry.id   AF-A0AAV8ZI84-F1
#
_cell.length_a   1.000
_cell.length_b   1.000
_cell.length_c   1.000
_cell.angle_alpha   90.00
_cell.angle_beta   90.00
_cell.angle_gamma   90.00
#
_symmetry.space_group_name_H-M   'P 1'
#
loop_
_entity.id
_entity.type
_entity.pdbx_description
1 polymer ?
#
loop_
_entity_poly.entity_id
_entity_poly.type
_entity_poly.pdbx_seq_one_letter_code
_entity_poly.pdbx_strand_id
1 'polypeptide(L)'
;MLSKLPEDPRRKFIWAEISYFSMWWDELEEEDKEKVKRLLRNNQLEIVTGGWVMNDEANSHWVSIVHQLTEGHQWLQENLNYTPLSHWSIDPFGLSLTQPALLKEIGLQNMLIQRVHYSVKKQLALTKQLEFRWRQLWVSETITVV
;
A
#
# COMPACT_ATOMS: atom_id res chain seq x y z
N MET A 1 -7.29 17.65 -0.57
CA MET A 1 -5.96 17.31 -0.01
C MET A 1 -4.98 18.47 -0.20
N LEU A 2 -4.73 18.87 -1.45
CA LEU A 2 -3.70 19.85 -1.82
C LEU A 2 -3.82 21.23 -1.16
N SER A 3 -5.04 21.70 -0.89
CA SER A 3 -5.27 22.97 -0.18
C SER A 3 -5.04 22.88 1.33
N LYS A 4 -5.28 21.72 1.94
CA LYS A 4 -5.32 21.56 3.40
C LYS A 4 -4.03 21.04 4.01
N LEU A 5 -3.24 20.23 3.29
CA LEU A 5 -1.96 19.77 3.83
C LEU A 5 -0.94 20.90 4.03
N PRO A 6 -0.78 21.87 3.11
CA PRO A 6 0.21 22.95 3.28
C PRO A 6 -0.09 23.92 4.43
N GLU A 7 -1.35 24.01 4.88
CA GLU A 7 -1.76 24.91 5.96
C GLU A 7 -1.16 24.52 7.34
N ASP A 8 -0.84 23.25 7.56
CA ASP A 8 -0.20 22.78 8.81
C ASP A 8 0.75 21.61 8.51
N PRO A 9 2.08 21.78 8.75
CA PRO A 9 3.09 20.77 8.42
C PRO A 9 2.92 19.45 9.19
N ARG A 10 2.12 19.43 10.27
CA ARG A 10 1.83 18.23 11.06
C ARG A 10 0.75 17.35 10.42
N ARG A 11 -0.05 17.90 9.50
CA ARG A 11 -1.10 17.12 8.83
C ARG A 11 -0.48 16.06 7.92
N LYS A 12 -1.04 14.86 8.01
CA LYS A 12 -0.66 13.68 7.24
C LYS A 12 -1.86 13.16 6.46
N PHE A 13 -1.59 12.58 5.30
CA PHE A 13 -2.59 11.89 4.49
C PHE A 13 -1.95 10.73 3.76
N ILE A 14 -2.68 9.62 3.64
CA ILE A 14 -2.25 8.46 2.86
C ILE A 14 -3.13 8.30 1.62
N TRP A 15 -2.54 7.86 0.51
CA TRP A 15 -3.27 7.55 -0.73
C TRP A 15 -2.89 6.16 -1.24
N ALA A 16 -3.86 5.35 -1.69
CA ALA A 16 -3.61 3.97 -2.11
C ALA A 16 -3.78 3.73 -3.61
N GLU A 17 -4.89 4.19 -4.19
CA GLU A 17 -5.32 3.82 -5.55
C GLU A 17 -4.69 4.74 -6.60
N ILE A 18 -3.71 4.23 -7.34
CA ILE A 18 -2.99 5.02 -8.34
C ILE A 18 -3.85 5.35 -9.56
N SER A 19 -4.83 4.52 -9.91
CA SER A 19 -5.78 4.81 -10.99
C SER A 19 -6.48 6.17 -10.84
N TYR A 20 -7.01 6.47 -9.65
CA TYR A 20 -7.61 7.77 -9.39
C TYR A 20 -6.58 8.89 -9.24
N PHE A 21 -5.42 8.57 -8.66
CA PHE A 21 -4.36 9.55 -8.48
C PHE A 21 -3.83 10.03 -9.83
N SER A 22 -3.64 9.12 -10.79
CA SER A 22 -3.15 9.44 -12.14
C SER A 22 -4.16 10.29 -12.91
N MET A 23 -5.44 9.93 -12.86
CA MET A 23 -6.51 10.72 -13.47
C MET A 23 -6.53 12.14 -12.91
N TRP A 24 -6.46 12.28 -11.57
CA TRP A 24 -6.42 13.58 -10.93
C TRP A 24 -5.14 14.36 -11.26
N TRP A 25 -3.99 13.68 -11.34
CA TRP A 25 -2.69 14.28 -11.67
C TRP A 25 -2.66 14.92 -13.05
N ASP A 26 -3.30 14.29 -14.03
CA ASP A 26 -3.35 14.77 -15.41
C ASP A 26 -4.15 16.09 -15.54
N GLU A 27 -5.06 16.35 -14.60
CA GLU A 27 -5.84 17.59 -14.54
C GLU A 27 -5.10 18.74 -13.81
N LEU A 28 -3.96 18.47 -13.19
CA LEU A 28 -3.23 19.49 -12.41
C LEU A 28 -2.37 20.40 -13.27
N GLU A 29 -2.38 21.67 -12.89
CA GLU A 29 -1.38 22.64 -13.32
C GLU A 29 0.01 22.32 -12.71
N GLU A 30 1.08 22.75 -13.37
CA GLU A 30 2.45 22.45 -12.94
C GLU A 30 2.77 22.98 -11.53
N GLU A 31 2.20 24.11 -11.12
CA GLU A 31 2.35 24.63 -9.75
C GLU A 31 1.80 23.65 -8.70
N ASP A 32 0.66 23.03 -9.01
CA ASP A 32 -0.01 22.09 -8.12
C ASP A 32 0.69 20.73 -8.09
N LYS A 33 1.23 20.28 -9.24
CA LYS A 33 2.12 19.11 -9.30
C LYS A 33 3.36 19.30 -8.43
N GLU A 34 3.99 20.47 -8.46
CA GLU A 34 5.14 20.76 -7.59
C GLU A 34 4.77 20.79 -6.10
N LYS A 35 3.57 21.30 -5.74
CA LYS A 35 3.06 21.21 -4.37
C LYS A 35 2.92 19.76 -3.91
N VAL A 36 2.38 18.86 -4.75
CA VAL A 36 2.28 17.43 -4.44
C VAL A 36 3.67 16.82 -4.23
N LYS A 37 4.61 17.03 -5.15
CA LYS A 37 5.99 16.53 -5.01
C LYS A 37 6.66 17.03 -3.73
N ARG A 38 6.37 18.26 -3.29
CA ARG A 38 6.85 18.80 -2.01
C ARG A 38 6.18 18.12 -0.81
N LEU A 39 4.88 17.85 -0.87
CA LEU A 39 4.14 17.16 0.19
C LEU A 39 4.64 15.73 0.39
N LEU A 40 4.98 15.03 -0.70
CA LEU A 40 5.62 13.71 -0.66
C LEU A 40 7.01 13.79 -0.02
N ARG A 41 7.87 14.72 -0.47
CA ARG A 41 9.22 14.92 0.10
C ARG A 41 9.21 15.26 1.59
N ASN A 42 8.20 15.99 2.05
CA ASN A 42 8.05 16.38 3.46
C ASN A 42 7.27 15.34 4.30
N ASN A 43 6.98 14.17 3.73
CA ASN A 43 6.20 13.09 4.34
C ASN A 43 4.83 13.53 4.83
N GLN A 44 4.23 14.58 4.27
CA GLN A 44 2.85 14.99 4.58
C GLN A 44 1.83 14.19 3.78
N LEU A 45 2.20 13.80 2.57
CA LEU A 45 1.50 12.82 1.77
C LEU A 45 2.37 11.56 1.71
N GLU A 46 1.78 10.40 1.97
CA GLU A 46 2.42 9.10 1.77
C GLU A 46 1.55 8.29 0.82
N ILE A 47 2.17 7.64 -0.15
CA ILE A 47 1.48 6.68 -1.02
C ILE A 47 1.74 5.29 -0.47
N VAL A 48 0.65 4.57 -0.16
CA VAL A 48 0.64 3.24 0.43
C VAL A 48 0.19 2.21 -0.62
N THR A 49 0.79 1.03 -0.63
CA THR A 49 0.66 0.00 -1.69
C THR A 49 1.17 0.46 -3.06
N GLY A 50 0.64 1.55 -3.59
CA GLY A 50 0.96 2.10 -4.92
C GLY A 50 0.50 1.23 -6.09
N GLY A 51 -0.48 0.35 -5.88
CA GLY A 51 -1.10 -0.41 -6.96
C GLY A 51 -2.10 0.44 -7.73
N TRP A 52 -2.41 0.05 -8.95
CA TRP A 52 -3.47 0.67 -9.73
C TRP A 52 -4.81 0.67 -8.95
N VAL A 53 -5.05 -0.42 -8.21
CA VAL A 53 -6.21 -0.60 -7.34
C VAL A 53 -5.81 -1.35 -6.05
N MET A 54 -6.69 -1.33 -5.06
CA MET A 54 -6.70 -2.31 -3.98
C MET A 54 -7.36 -3.60 -4.50
N ASN A 55 -6.56 -4.57 -4.94
CA ASN A 55 -7.07 -5.78 -5.61
C ASN A 55 -7.87 -6.68 -4.67
N ASP A 56 -8.81 -7.45 -5.23
CA ASP A 56 -9.37 -8.61 -4.54
C ASP A 56 -8.26 -9.64 -4.26
N GLU A 57 -8.31 -10.28 -3.11
CA GLU A 57 -7.37 -11.32 -2.69
C GLU A 57 -7.96 -12.73 -2.78
N ALA A 58 -9.27 -12.88 -3.05
CA ALA A 58 -9.92 -14.19 -3.15
C ALA A 58 -9.89 -14.78 -4.57
N ASN A 59 -10.28 -13.99 -5.59
CA ASN A 59 -10.47 -14.49 -6.96
C ASN A 59 -9.34 -14.09 -7.91
N SER A 60 -8.55 -13.08 -7.54
CA SER A 60 -7.51 -12.53 -8.41
C SER A 60 -6.39 -13.54 -8.62
N HIS A 61 -6.06 -13.82 -9.89
CA HIS A 61 -4.87 -14.59 -10.21
C HIS A 61 -3.61 -13.76 -9.93
N TRP A 62 -2.56 -14.39 -9.40
CA TRP A 62 -1.34 -13.69 -8.98
C TRP A 62 -0.69 -12.85 -10.10
N VAL A 63 -0.79 -13.30 -11.35
CA VAL A 63 -0.31 -12.54 -12.52
C VAL A 63 -1.03 -11.19 -12.64
N SER A 64 -2.35 -11.17 -12.45
CA SER A 64 -3.13 -9.93 -12.50
C SER A 64 -2.80 -8.99 -11.32
N ILE A 65 -2.50 -9.55 -10.15
CA ILE A 65 -2.02 -8.79 -8.99
C ILE A 65 -0.68 -8.13 -9.32
N VAL A 66 0.27 -8.88 -9.90
CA VAL A 66 1.56 -8.33 -10.33
C VAL A 66 1.40 -7.25 -11.39
N HIS A 67 0.50 -7.45 -12.37
CA HIS A 67 0.26 -6.46 -13.42
C HIS A 67 -0.25 -5.13 -12.84
N GLN A 68 -1.28 -5.16 -11.98
CA GLN A 68 -1.84 -3.93 -11.42
C GLN A 68 -0.86 -3.22 -10.45
N LEU A 69 -0.04 -3.98 -9.72
CA LEU A 69 1.03 -3.43 -8.89
C LEU A 69 2.10 -2.76 -9.76
N THR A 70 2.54 -3.44 -10.82
CA THR A 70 3.53 -2.92 -11.77
C THR A 70 3.06 -1.63 -12.41
N GLU A 71 1.81 -1.58 -12.89
CA GLU A 71 1.23 -0.39 -13.52
C GLU A 71 1.30 0.84 -12.60
N GLY A 72 0.83 0.67 -11.34
CA GLY A 72 0.85 1.76 -10.37
C GLY A 72 2.28 2.18 -9.98
N HIS A 73 3.19 1.21 -9.78
CA HIS A 73 4.58 1.50 -9.40
C HIS A 73 5.37 2.18 -10.53
N GLN A 74 5.15 1.76 -11.79
CA GLN A 74 5.76 2.43 -12.95
C GLN A 74 5.29 3.87 -13.06
N TRP A 75 3.98 4.10 -12.96
CA TRP A 75 3.43 5.46 -12.99
C TRP A 75 4.01 6.35 -11.89
N LEU A 76 4.13 5.83 -10.66
CA LEU A 76 4.74 6.54 -9.53
C LEU A 76 6.21 6.88 -9.77
N GLN A 77 6.96 5.92 -10.32
CA GLN A 77 8.38 6.12 -10.59
C GLN A 77 8.62 7.17 -11.67
N GLU A 78 7.83 7.15 -12.75
CA GLU A 78 7.96 8.08 -13.88
C GLU A 78 7.52 9.51 -13.53
N ASN A 79 6.43 9.67 -12.77
CA ASN A 79 5.84 10.98 -12.51
C ASN A 79 6.34 11.63 -11.21
N LEU A 80 6.64 10.82 -10.20
CA LEU A 80 6.91 11.30 -8.84
C LEU A 80 8.27 10.85 -8.30
N ASN A 81 8.97 9.91 -8.97
CA ASN A 81 10.18 9.26 -8.48
C ASN A 81 9.99 8.75 -7.04
N TYR A 82 8.88 8.05 -6.81
CA TYR A 82 8.43 7.61 -5.48
C TYR A 82 8.21 6.10 -5.42
N THR A 83 8.70 5.46 -4.36
CA THR A 83 8.52 4.03 -4.11
C THR A 83 7.80 3.81 -2.77
N PRO A 84 6.61 3.19 -2.75
CA PRO A 84 5.89 2.86 -1.52
C PRO A 84 6.65 1.85 -0.64
N LEU A 85 6.56 2.01 0.68
CA LEU A 85 7.17 1.09 1.66
C LEU A 85 6.15 0.23 2.41
N SER A 86 4.93 0.73 2.55
CA SER A 86 3.87 0.14 3.38
C SER A 86 2.68 -0.24 2.51
N HIS A 87 2.14 -1.44 2.72
CA HIS A 87 0.93 -1.91 2.07
C HIS A 87 -0.29 -1.66 2.95
N TRP A 88 -1.39 -1.31 2.29
CA TRP A 88 -2.67 -0.99 2.88
C TRP A 88 -3.78 -1.73 2.15
N SER A 89 -4.40 -2.71 2.83
CA SER A 89 -5.52 -3.52 2.33
C SER A 89 -6.64 -3.55 3.36
N ILE A 90 -7.58 -2.60 3.26
CA ILE A 90 -8.66 -2.46 4.26
C ILE A 90 -10.00 -3.02 3.83
N ASP A 91 -10.22 -3.22 2.53
CA ASP A 91 -11.52 -3.56 1.97
C ASP A 91 -11.67 -4.89 1.20
N PRO A 92 -10.61 -5.63 0.84
CA PRO A 92 -10.76 -6.97 0.26
C PRO A 92 -11.47 -7.95 1.20
N PHE A 93 -12.41 -8.74 0.66
CA PHE A 93 -13.24 -9.66 1.46
C PHE A 93 -12.55 -11.00 1.68
N GLY A 94 -11.62 -11.03 2.64
CA GLY A 94 -10.73 -12.16 2.87
C GLY A 94 -9.32 -11.84 2.40
N LEU A 95 -8.36 -12.67 2.80
CA LEU A 95 -6.95 -12.39 2.59
C LEU A 95 -6.25 -13.64 2.07
N SER A 96 -5.23 -13.43 1.24
CA SER A 96 -4.46 -14.52 0.64
C SER A 96 -3.00 -14.48 1.05
N LEU A 97 -2.41 -15.66 1.24
CA LEU A 97 -0.96 -15.79 1.46
C LEU A 97 -0.15 -15.33 0.25
N THR A 98 -0.76 -15.25 -0.93
CA THR A 98 -0.12 -14.73 -2.15
C THR A 98 0.27 -13.26 -1.99
N GLN A 99 -0.57 -12.44 -1.33
CA GLN A 99 -0.32 -11.01 -1.20
C GLN A 99 1.00 -10.69 -0.47
N PRO A 100 1.26 -11.18 0.77
CA PRO A 100 2.54 -10.91 1.43
C PRO A 100 3.74 -11.52 0.71
N ALA A 101 3.57 -12.60 -0.07
CA ALA A 101 4.65 -13.16 -0.89
C ALA A 101 5.09 -12.15 -1.95
N LEU A 102 4.14 -11.65 -2.75
CA LEU A 102 4.41 -10.73 -3.84
C LEU A 102 4.93 -9.39 -3.35
N LEU A 103 4.33 -8.85 -2.28
CA LEU A 103 4.74 -7.55 -1.73
C LEU A 103 6.17 -7.55 -1.21
N LYS A 104 6.62 -8.68 -0.64
CA LYS A 104 8.01 -8.85 -0.21
C LYS A 104 8.97 -8.81 -1.41
N GLU A 105 8.63 -9.48 -2.51
CA GLU A 105 9.47 -9.50 -3.72
C GLU A 105 9.59 -8.12 -4.37
N ILE A 106 8.57 -7.26 -4.26
CA ILE A 106 8.63 -5.88 -4.78
C ILE A 106 9.18 -4.87 -3.76
N GLY A 107 9.70 -5.34 -2.62
CA GLY A 107 10.44 -4.51 -1.65
C GLY A 107 9.59 -3.77 -0.62
N LEU A 108 8.29 -4.04 -0.51
CA LEU A 108 7.49 -3.50 0.60
C LEU A 108 7.88 -4.17 1.92
N GLN A 109 7.92 -3.37 2.98
CA GLN A 109 8.43 -3.78 4.29
C GLN A 109 7.30 -4.11 5.27
N ASN A 110 6.17 -3.41 5.15
CA ASN A 110 5.06 -3.52 6.09
C ASN A 110 3.75 -3.78 5.33
N MET A 111 2.82 -4.45 6.01
CA MET A 111 1.47 -4.69 5.50
C MET A 111 0.45 -4.45 6.60
N LEU A 112 -0.64 -3.78 6.24
CA LEU A 112 -1.85 -3.69 7.05
C LEU A 112 -3.02 -4.35 6.32
N ILE A 113 -3.77 -5.14 7.09
CA ILE A 113 -4.98 -5.85 6.66
C ILE A 113 -6.15 -5.53 7.61
N GLN A 114 -7.38 -5.57 7.11
CA GLN A 114 -8.55 -5.33 7.95
C GLN A 114 -9.58 -6.45 7.97
N ARG A 115 -10.07 -6.96 6.84
CA ARG A 115 -11.24 -7.86 6.85
C ARG A 115 -10.88 -9.31 7.18
N VAL A 116 -10.69 -9.54 8.47
CA VAL A 116 -10.46 -10.86 9.09
C VAL A 116 -11.69 -11.27 9.89
N HIS A 117 -12.00 -12.57 9.93
CA HIS A 117 -13.12 -13.11 10.71
C HIS A 117 -13.08 -12.61 12.18
N TYR A 118 -14.22 -12.16 12.70
CA TYR A 118 -14.30 -11.50 14.01
C TYR A 118 -13.76 -12.37 15.17
N SER A 119 -14.00 -13.69 15.15
CA SER A 119 -13.45 -14.62 16.15
C SER A 119 -11.92 -14.67 16.12
N VAL A 120 -11.31 -14.62 14.94
CA VAL A 120 -9.85 -14.58 14.79
C VAL A 120 -9.31 -13.26 15.34
N LYS A 121 -9.92 -12.12 14.97
CA LYS A 121 -9.57 -10.81 15.56
C LYS A 121 -9.66 -10.83 17.08
N LYS A 122 -10.75 -11.37 17.65
CA LYS A 122 -10.95 -11.47 19.10
C LYS A 122 -9.85 -12.31 19.75
N GLN A 123 -9.52 -13.47 19.18
CA GLN A 123 -8.47 -14.34 19.69
C GLN A 123 -7.10 -13.64 19.67
N LEU A 124 -6.70 -13.08 18.52
CA LEU A 124 -5.41 -12.40 18.37
C LEU A 124 -5.32 -11.14 19.23
N ALA A 125 -6.43 -10.43 19.46
CA ALA A 125 -6.47 -9.30 20.38
C ALA A 125 -6.21 -9.74 21.84
N LEU A 126 -6.79 -10.87 22.28
CA LEU A 126 -6.57 -11.40 23.63
C LEU A 126 -5.12 -11.83 23.86
N THR A 127 -4.46 -12.37 22.82
CA THR A 127 -3.06 -12.82 22.89
C THR A 127 -2.04 -11.76 22.49
N LYS A 128 -2.47 -10.54 22.12
CA LYS A 128 -1.62 -9.46 21.59
C LYS A 128 -0.81 -9.86 20.34
N GLN A 129 -1.44 -10.63 19.45
CA GLN A 129 -0.86 -11.16 18.21
C GLN A 129 -1.52 -10.56 16.95
N LEU A 130 -2.06 -9.35 17.04
CA LEU A 130 -2.58 -8.63 15.87
C LEU A 130 -1.46 -8.14 14.95
N GLU A 131 -0.27 -7.96 15.49
CA GLU A 131 0.97 -7.69 14.74
C GLU A 131 1.81 -8.97 14.73
N PHE A 132 2.21 -9.41 13.53
CA PHE A 132 2.97 -10.65 13.36
C PHE A 132 3.77 -10.63 12.07
N ARG A 133 4.82 -11.46 12.02
CA ARG A 133 5.59 -11.69 10.80
C ARG A 133 4.87 -12.70 9.93
N TRP A 134 4.24 -12.22 8.86
CA TRP A 134 3.49 -13.07 7.95
C TRP A 134 4.42 -13.77 6.94
N ARG A 135 4.60 -15.08 7.11
CA ARG A 135 5.45 -15.92 6.24
C ARG A 135 4.64 -16.92 5.42
N GLN A 136 5.24 -17.38 4.33
CA GLN A 136 4.69 -18.49 3.55
C GLN A 136 4.79 -19.80 4.34
N LEU A 137 3.81 -20.69 4.15
CA LEU A 137 3.71 -21.94 4.92
C LEU A 137 4.88 -22.91 4.67
N TRP A 138 5.50 -22.84 3.48
CA TRP A 138 6.63 -23.68 3.10
C TRP A 138 8.00 -23.12 3.54
N VAL A 139 8.06 -21.92 4.11
CA VAL A 139 9.32 -21.32 4.58
C VAL A 139 9.64 -21.88 5.97
N SER A 140 10.73 -22.64 6.09
CA SER A 140 11.26 -23.10 7.38
C SER A 140 11.88 -21.96 8.18
N GLU A 141 11.93 -22.08 9.52
CA GLU A 141 12.44 -21.06 10.46
C GLU A 141 13.88 -20.59 10.20
N THR A 142 14.61 -21.28 9.33
CA THR A 142 16.02 -21.07 9.04
C THR A 142 16.33 -19.88 8.12
N ILE A 143 15.36 -19.30 7.41
CA ILE A 143 15.61 -18.15 6.53
C ILE A 143 14.88 -16.92 7.09
N THR A 144 15.52 -16.30 8.09
CA THR A 144 15.09 -15.01 8.64
C THR A 144 15.69 -13.90 7.79
N VAL A 145 14.85 -13.18 7.05
CA VAL A 145 15.19 -11.82 6.59
C VAL A 145 14.27 -10.87 7.35
N VAL A 146 14.90 -9.89 7.99
CA VAL A 146 14.37 -9.00 9.05
C VAL A 146 13.16 -8.21 8.61
#